data_AF-W0ESZ0-F1
#
_entry.id   AF-W0ESZ0-F1
#
_cell.length_a   1.000
_cell.length_b   1.000
_cell.length_c   1.000
_cell.angle_alpha   90.00
_cell.angle_beta   90.00
_cell.angle_gamma   90.00
#
_symmetry.space_group_name_H-M   'P 1'
#
loop_
_entity.id
_entity.type
_entity.pdbx_description
1 polymer ?
#
loop_
_entity_poly.entity_id
_entity_poly.type
_entity_poly.pdbx_seq_one_letter_code
_entity_poly.pdbx_strand_id
1 'polypeptide(L)'
;MHFSFTNAFNFLMLFYTLLACRNLYWDTMKEMTDIGLISEFLVNYQGGFARRGLLGEILYWLWQSYSMDPILIIQSISIICFSGVVIFFGYQFLKKRYNWWILPLGFFLANGWIIRKDYLMILILAAIIYGYIHLKKIYLKLLFVILLEIVLIFTHEAFFFFGTPFVILLFLRDKNLDVKIGVRILFSTLLVLLFLIVCYYKGNNQIVMSISNSWSPLFSDLVQNGGILKSLSWETLPTMKFHFRVNFVESSFGFIGLIIRPITLFFVYYLASRILFVFRTPHSQLQDNDKPLLASILIFQFIMLIPMFTVLSCDTGRVVLYWLSSSFIFFLLIPRELLKYIFPQYFLRSITKIDQKIDILLPPTKGLMALLVLVITMTPVGFHIDEAMSRSVFGVVGTFVSNILRSIMIIF
;
A
#
# COMPACT_ATOMS: atom_id res chain seq x y z
N MET A 1 33.78 -27.01 -2.81
CA MET A 1 32.43 -26.53 -3.18
C MET A 1 32.29 -25.10 -2.65
N HIS A 2 32.66 -24.07 -3.44
CA HIS A 2 32.54 -22.67 -3.00
C HIS A 2 31.06 -22.28 -3.03
N PHE A 3 30.38 -22.38 -1.88
CA PHE A 3 29.09 -21.73 -1.68
C PHE A 3 29.34 -20.22 -1.76
N SER A 4 29.14 -19.64 -2.94
CA SER A 4 29.28 -18.19 -3.10
C SER A 4 28.29 -17.50 -2.16
N PHE A 5 28.69 -16.36 -1.57
CA PHE A 5 27.81 -15.54 -0.72
C PHE A 5 26.44 -15.26 -1.37
N THR A 6 26.42 -15.16 -2.70
CA THR A 6 25.20 -15.00 -3.50
C THR A 6 24.24 -16.20 -3.37
N ASN A 7 24.76 -17.44 -3.31
CA ASN A 7 23.93 -18.63 -3.15
C ASN A 7 23.32 -18.73 -1.75
N ALA A 8 24.10 -18.41 -0.70
CA ALA A 8 23.59 -18.37 0.67
C ALA A 8 22.52 -17.27 0.86
N PHE A 9 22.74 -16.10 0.26
CA PHE A 9 21.78 -15.02 0.29
C PHE A 9 20.49 -15.34 -0.49
N ASN A 10 20.59 -15.94 -1.67
CA ASN A 10 19.41 -16.38 -2.43
C ASN A 10 18.60 -17.43 -1.65
N PHE A 11 19.27 -18.35 -0.96
CA PHE A 11 18.63 -19.33 -0.08
C PHE A 11 17.89 -18.65 1.08
N LEU A 12 18.54 -17.69 1.75
CA LEU A 12 17.91 -16.89 2.82
C LEU A 12 16.67 -16.15 2.33
N MET A 13 16.73 -15.55 1.14
CA MET A 13 15.60 -14.83 0.55
C MET A 13 14.45 -15.74 0.12
N LEU A 14 14.77 -16.94 -0.38
CA LEU A 14 13.76 -17.96 -0.67
C LEU A 14 13.06 -18.41 0.62
N PHE A 15 13.84 -18.71 1.66
CA PHE A 15 13.31 -19.08 2.97
C PHE A 15 12.41 -17.99 3.55
N TYR A 16 12.87 -16.73 3.49
CA TYR A 16 12.09 -15.56 3.86
C TYR A 16 10.77 -15.49 3.09
N THR A 17 10.80 -15.69 1.78
CA THR A 17 9.61 -15.65 0.92
C THR A 17 8.61 -16.74 1.32
N LEU A 18 9.08 -17.96 1.60
CA LEU A 18 8.24 -19.05 2.07
C LEU A 18 7.60 -18.74 3.43
N LEU A 19 8.35 -18.12 4.34
CA LEU A 19 7.81 -17.71 5.64
C LEU A 19 6.74 -16.62 5.50
N ALA A 20 6.99 -15.63 4.63
CA ALA A 20 6.01 -14.59 4.32
C ALA A 20 4.73 -15.16 3.72
N CYS A 21 4.84 -16.11 2.78
CA CYS A 21 3.68 -16.83 2.22
C CYS A 21 2.91 -17.62 3.30
N ARG A 22 3.62 -18.29 4.23
CA ARG A 22 2.99 -18.99 5.35
C ARG A 22 2.21 -18.02 6.23
N ASN A 23 2.81 -16.89 6.63
CA ASN A 23 2.16 -15.91 7.48
C ASN A 23 0.94 -15.31 6.79
N LEU A 24 1.06 -14.98 5.50
CA LEU A 24 -0.06 -14.52 4.68
C LEU A 24 -1.21 -15.53 4.65
N TYR A 25 -0.92 -16.81 4.46
CA TYR A 25 -1.94 -17.86 4.48
C TYR A 25 -2.70 -17.87 5.82
N TRP A 26 -1.99 -17.88 6.94
CA TRP A 26 -2.62 -17.89 8.26
C TRP A 26 -3.42 -16.63 8.56
N ASP A 27 -2.92 -15.47 8.17
CA ASP A 27 -3.64 -14.20 8.35
C ASP A 27 -4.91 -14.21 7.47
N THR A 28 -4.82 -14.63 6.20
CA THR A 28 -5.97 -14.74 5.29
C THR A 28 -7.07 -15.66 5.85
N MET A 29 -6.69 -16.82 6.41
CA MET A 29 -7.67 -17.75 6.99
C MET A 29 -8.39 -17.15 8.20
N LYS A 30 -7.72 -16.30 8.99
CA LYS A 30 -8.36 -15.54 10.08
C LYS A 30 -9.26 -14.42 9.54
N GLU A 31 -8.82 -13.73 8.49
CA GLU A 31 -9.57 -12.63 7.87
C GLU A 31 -10.88 -13.09 7.25
N MET A 32 -10.94 -14.31 6.72
CA MET A 32 -12.15 -14.87 6.11
C MET A 32 -13.36 -14.93 7.06
N THR A 33 -13.12 -14.92 8.37
CA THR A 33 -14.18 -14.95 9.39
C THR A 33 -14.35 -13.62 10.14
N ASP A 34 -13.54 -12.60 9.84
CA ASP A 34 -13.57 -11.31 10.53
C ASP A 34 -14.55 -10.32 9.87
N ILE A 35 -15.72 -10.17 10.50
CA ILE A 35 -16.78 -9.24 10.08
C ILE A 35 -16.30 -7.78 10.08
N GLY A 36 -15.35 -7.43 10.95
CA GLY A 36 -14.76 -6.10 11.01
C GLY A 36 -14.14 -5.71 9.67
N LEU A 37 -13.31 -6.57 9.10
CA LEU A 37 -12.61 -6.33 7.84
C LEU A 37 -13.56 -6.24 6.64
N ILE A 38 -14.58 -7.09 6.65
CA ILE A 38 -15.61 -7.13 5.62
C ILE A 38 -16.48 -5.87 5.66
N SER A 39 -16.71 -5.30 6.85
CA SER A 39 -17.62 -4.16 7.04
C SER A 39 -17.23 -2.89 6.28
N GLU A 40 -15.96 -2.71 5.93
CA GLU A 40 -15.56 -1.59 5.07
C GLU A 40 -16.20 -1.65 3.69
N PHE A 41 -16.38 -2.85 3.12
CA PHE A 41 -17.02 -3.04 1.82
C PHE A 41 -18.53 -2.81 1.86
N LEU A 42 -19.15 -2.90 3.04
CA LEU A 42 -20.60 -2.81 3.20
C LEU A 42 -21.14 -1.37 3.27
N VAL A 43 -20.27 -0.35 3.25
CA VAL A 43 -20.72 1.05 3.15
C VAL A 43 -21.47 1.25 1.83
N ASN A 44 -22.76 1.57 1.89
CA ASN A 44 -23.64 1.80 0.73
C ASN A 44 -24.36 3.16 0.83
N TYR A 45 -25.30 3.47 -0.07
CA TYR A 45 -26.00 4.75 -0.13
C TYR A 45 -27.43 4.74 0.44
N GLN A 46 -27.81 3.70 1.19
CA GLN A 46 -29.18 3.59 1.73
C GLN A 46 -29.52 4.69 2.75
N GLY A 47 -28.51 5.29 3.39
CA GLY A 47 -28.67 6.48 4.25
C GLY A 47 -28.53 7.83 3.53
N GLY A 48 -28.32 7.83 2.21
CA GLY A 48 -27.89 9.00 1.45
C GLY A 48 -26.40 8.92 1.07
N PHE A 49 -25.87 10.00 0.49
CA PHE A 49 -24.49 10.02 0.03
C PHE A 49 -23.50 9.87 1.20
N ALA A 50 -22.62 8.87 1.10
CA ALA A 50 -21.54 8.61 2.05
C ALA A 50 -20.23 8.38 1.29
N ARG A 51 -19.13 8.98 1.73
CA ARG A 51 -17.80 8.62 1.22
C ARG A 51 -17.60 7.10 1.32
N ARG A 52 -16.94 6.49 0.31
CA ARG A 52 -16.66 5.04 0.22
C ARG A 52 -17.85 4.14 -0.16
N GLY A 53 -19.02 4.73 -0.48
CA GLY A 53 -20.27 3.99 -0.69
C GLY A 53 -20.39 3.22 -2.01
N LEU A 54 -19.55 3.51 -3.01
CA LEU A 54 -19.74 3.00 -4.37
C LEU A 54 -19.73 1.46 -4.45
N LEU A 55 -18.73 0.82 -3.84
CA LEU A 55 -18.64 -0.64 -3.88
C LEU A 55 -19.73 -1.31 -3.06
N GLY A 56 -20.09 -0.77 -1.89
CA GLY A 56 -21.14 -1.37 -1.08
C GLY A 56 -22.52 -1.20 -1.69
N GLU A 57 -22.77 -0.13 -2.46
CA GLU A 57 -24.01 0.00 -3.23
C GLU A 57 -24.10 -1.07 -4.32
N ILE A 58 -23.00 -1.33 -5.04
CA ILE A 58 -22.95 -2.41 -6.04
C ILE A 58 -23.20 -3.77 -5.38
N LEU A 59 -22.58 -4.03 -4.22
CA LEU A 59 -22.78 -5.26 -3.45
C LEU A 59 -24.23 -5.40 -2.96
N TYR A 60 -24.82 -4.31 -2.46
CA TYR A 60 -26.19 -4.28 -2.01
C TYR A 60 -27.17 -4.57 -3.15
N TRP A 61 -26.96 -3.96 -4.31
CA TRP A 61 -27.76 -4.23 -5.51
C TRP A 61 -27.66 -5.69 -5.97
N LEU A 62 -26.46 -6.28 -5.97
CA LEU A 62 -26.25 -7.68 -6.32
C LEU A 62 -26.96 -8.63 -5.34
N TRP A 63 -26.90 -8.33 -4.04
CA TRP A 63 -27.60 -9.10 -3.02
C TRP A 63 -29.12 -9.02 -3.20
N GLN A 64 -29.68 -7.81 -3.36
CA GLN A 64 -31.12 -7.61 -3.52
C GLN A 64 -31.67 -8.22 -4.81
N SER A 65 -30.92 -8.14 -5.92
CA SER A 65 -31.41 -8.55 -7.24
C SER A 65 -31.20 -10.03 -7.53
N TYR A 66 -30.13 -10.63 -6.99
CA TYR A 66 -29.70 -11.99 -7.35
C TYR A 66 -29.52 -12.92 -6.13
N SER A 67 -29.79 -12.44 -4.91
CA SER A 67 -29.56 -13.19 -3.66
C SER A 67 -28.12 -13.72 -3.51
N MET A 68 -27.15 -13.04 -4.12
CA MET A 68 -25.75 -13.41 -4.01
C MET A 68 -25.22 -13.05 -2.62
N ASP A 69 -24.45 -13.94 -2.00
CA ASP A 69 -23.83 -13.71 -0.69
C ASP A 69 -22.73 -12.62 -0.79
N PRO A 70 -22.90 -11.45 -0.14
CA PRO A 70 -21.91 -10.38 -0.16
C PRO A 70 -20.54 -10.79 0.35
N ILE A 71 -20.46 -11.70 1.33
CA ILE A 71 -19.19 -12.13 1.94
C ILE A 71 -18.35 -12.84 0.88
N LEU A 72 -18.94 -13.80 0.18
CA LEU A 72 -18.27 -14.56 -0.87
C LEU A 72 -17.82 -13.66 -2.02
N ILE A 73 -18.63 -12.66 -2.40
CA ILE A 73 -18.25 -11.68 -3.43
C ILE A 73 -17.03 -10.85 -2.97
N ILE A 74 -17.06 -10.33 -1.74
CA ILE A 74 -15.96 -9.52 -1.17
C ILE A 74 -14.67 -10.33 -1.13
N GLN A 75 -14.73 -11.57 -0.62
CA GLN A 75 -13.58 -12.47 -0.56
C GLN A 75 -13.03 -12.77 -1.96
N SER A 76 -13.91 -13.10 -2.91
CA SER A 76 -13.54 -13.40 -4.29
C SER A 76 -12.87 -12.21 -4.97
N ILE A 77 -13.47 -11.02 -4.91
CA ILE A 77 -12.90 -9.78 -5.47
C ILE A 77 -11.54 -9.50 -4.85
N SER A 78 -11.41 -9.64 -3.52
CA SER A 78 -10.16 -9.38 -2.81
C SER A 78 -9.04 -10.33 -3.23
N ILE A 79 -9.30 -11.63 -3.30
CA ILE A 79 -8.34 -12.65 -3.74
C ILE A 79 -7.97 -12.46 -5.22
N ILE A 80 -8.94 -12.17 -6.08
CA ILE A 80 -8.69 -11.88 -7.51
C ILE A 80 -7.81 -10.64 -7.64
N CYS A 81 -8.11 -9.57 -6.89
CA CYS A 81 -7.32 -8.34 -6.94
C CYS A 81 -5.90 -8.55 -6.43
N PHE A 82 -5.74 -9.24 -5.29
CA PHE A 82 -4.43 -9.60 -4.76
C PHE A 82 -3.62 -10.40 -5.78
N SER A 83 -4.22 -11.45 -6.35
CA SER A 83 -3.59 -12.28 -7.38
C SER A 83 -3.19 -11.44 -8.60
N GLY A 84 -4.07 -10.54 -9.05
CA GLY A 84 -3.78 -9.61 -10.14
C GLY A 84 -2.59 -8.71 -9.85
N VAL A 85 -2.47 -8.18 -8.63
CA VAL A 85 -1.32 -7.37 -8.21
C VAL A 85 -0.03 -8.21 -8.26
N VAL A 86 -0.04 -9.42 -7.70
CA VAL A 86 1.12 -10.33 -7.71
C VAL A 86 1.54 -10.67 -9.14
N ILE A 87 0.58 -11.01 -10.00
CA ILE A 87 0.82 -11.30 -11.42
C ILE A 87 1.38 -10.07 -12.14
N PHE A 88 0.80 -8.89 -11.93
CA PHE A 88 1.25 -7.64 -12.55
C PHE A 88 2.71 -7.36 -12.22
N PHE A 89 3.06 -7.35 -10.93
CA PHE A 89 4.42 -7.06 -10.52
C PHE A 89 5.39 -8.18 -10.91
N GLY A 90 4.97 -9.46 -10.82
CA GLY A 90 5.70 -10.62 -11.34
C GLY A 90 6.07 -10.47 -12.80
N TYR A 91 5.08 -10.18 -13.65
CA TYR A 91 5.26 -9.94 -15.07
C TYR A 91 6.21 -8.76 -15.34
N GLN A 92 6.02 -7.63 -14.64
CA GLN A 92 6.85 -6.45 -14.85
C GLN A 92 8.31 -6.66 -14.42
N PHE A 93 8.55 -7.39 -13.33
CA PHE A 93 9.90 -7.74 -12.89
C PHE A 93 10.57 -8.70 -13.86
N LEU A 94 9.85 -9.73 -14.33
CA LEU A 94 10.36 -10.66 -15.35
C LEU A 94 10.70 -9.93 -16.65
N LYS A 95 9.78 -9.10 -17.16
CA LYS A 95 9.96 -8.30 -18.38
C LYS A 95 11.19 -7.40 -18.32
N LYS A 96 11.47 -6.80 -17.16
CA LYS A 96 12.64 -5.91 -16.95
C LYS A 96 13.89 -6.64 -16.44
N ARG A 97 13.82 -7.96 -16.24
CA ARG A 97 14.88 -8.83 -15.71
C ARG A 97 15.36 -8.44 -14.31
N TYR A 98 14.43 -8.01 -13.46
CA TYR A 98 14.65 -7.74 -12.05
C TYR A 98 14.52 -9.03 -11.24
N ASN A 99 15.11 -9.07 -10.05
CA ASN A 99 14.99 -10.22 -9.17
C ASN A 99 13.57 -10.33 -8.60
N TRP A 100 12.85 -11.37 -8.99
CA TRP A 100 11.45 -11.60 -8.60
C TRP A 100 11.29 -11.83 -7.09
N TRP A 101 12.29 -12.36 -6.39
CA TRP A 101 12.24 -12.60 -4.94
C TRP A 101 12.22 -11.29 -4.11
N ILE A 102 12.41 -10.12 -4.74
CA ILE A 102 12.22 -8.81 -4.12
C ILE A 102 10.72 -8.45 -4.02
N LEU A 103 9.86 -9.03 -4.86
CA LEU A 103 8.42 -8.78 -4.86
C LEU A 103 7.74 -9.01 -3.51
N PRO A 104 8.02 -10.12 -2.81
CA PRO A 104 7.59 -10.33 -1.44
C PRO A 104 7.83 -9.12 -0.52
N LEU A 105 8.92 -8.38 -0.72
CA LEU A 105 9.23 -7.25 0.15
C LEU A 105 8.17 -6.16 -0.02
N GLY A 106 7.77 -5.79 -1.24
CA GLY A 106 6.76 -4.74 -1.44
C GLY A 106 5.35 -5.05 -0.91
N PHE A 107 4.94 -6.32 -0.90
CA PHE A 107 3.59 -6.74 -0.45
C PHE A 107 3.55 -7.18 1.01
N PHE A 108 4.58 -7.88 1.47
CA PHE A 108 4.62 -8.44 2.82
C PHE A 108 5.26 -7.50 3.85
N LEU A 109 6.07 -6.50 3.45
CA LEU A 109 6.54 -5.43 4.35
C LEU A 109 5.40 -4.73 5.09
N ALA A 110 4.19 -4.77 4.51
CA ALA A 110 3.07 -3.97 4.93
C ALA A 110 2.07 -4.70 5.83
N ASN A 111 2.24 -5.99 6.14
CA ASN A 111 1.19 -6.80 6.77
C ASN A 111 -0.18 -6.60 6.06
N GLY A 112 -0.16 -6.61 4.73
CA GLY A 112 -1.35 -6.27 3.94
C GLY A 112 -2.38 -7.39 4.02
N TRP A 113 -3.45 -7.19 4.80
CA TRP A 113 -4.61 -8.08 4.83
C TRP A 113 -5.17 -8.26 3.41
N ILE A 114 -5.40 -9.51 3.00
CA ILE A 114 -5.87 -9.83 1.64
C ILE A 114 -7.30 -9.36 1.47
N ILE A 115 -8.17 -9.60 2.46
CA ILE A 115 -9.61 -9.32 2.38
C ILE A 115 -9.87 -7.84 2.59
N ARG A 116 -9.41 -7.01 1.64
CA ARG A 116 -9.47 -5.55 1.66
C ARG A 116 -9.53 -4.96 0.25
N LYS A 117 -10.02 -3.71 0.17
CA LYS A 117 -10.11 -2.92 -1.07
C LYS A 117 -8.74 -2.44 -1.59
N ASP A 118 -7.67 -2.64 -0.83
CA ASP A 118 -6.37 -2.03 -1.09
C ASP A 118 -5.72 -2.51 -2.38
N TYR A 119 -5.78 -3.81 -2.63
CA TYR A 119 -5.25 -4.41 -3.86
C TYR A 119 -6.07 -4.01 -5.09
N LEU A 120 -7.39 -3.80 -4.95
CA LEU A 120 -8.22 -3.23 -6.01
C LEU A 120 -7.72 -1.82 -6.39
N MET A 121 -7.45 -0.97 -5.40
CA MET A 121 -6.93 0.37 -5.65
C MET A 121 -5.56 0.37 -6.34
N ILE A 122 -4.67 -0.52 -5.91
CA ILE A 122 -3.34 -0.71 -6.51
C ILE A 122 -3.46 -1.17 -7.97
N LEU A 123 -4.37 -2.10 -8.27
CA LEU A 123 -4.62 -2.55 -9.64
C LEU A 123 -5.17 -1.45 -10.54
N ILE A 124 -6.18 -0.72 -10.07
CA ILE A 124 -6.76 0.36 -10.87
C ILE A 124 -5.73 1.49 -11.05
N LEU A 125 -4.87 1.77 -10.06
CA LEU A 125 -3.74 2.69 -10.24
C LEU A 125 -2.77 2.21 -11.33
N ALA A 126 -2.42 0.92 -11.34
CA ALA A 126 -1.61 0.35 -12.39
C ALA A 126 -2.30 0.48 -13.77
N ALA A 127 -3.63 0.26 -13.82
CA ALA A 127 -4.42 0.45 -15.03
C ALA A 127 -4.44 1.91 -15.48
N ILE A 128 -4.60 2.89 -14.57
CA ILE A 128 -4.53 4.33 -14.84
C ILE A 128 -3.21 4.69 -15.53
N ILE A 129 -2.09 4.28 -14.93
CA ILE A 129 -0.76 4.60 -15.46
C ILE A 129 -0.50 3.86 -16.78
N TYR A 130 -0.90 2.59 -16.88
CA TYR A 130 -0.77 1.83 -18.11
C TYR A 130 -1.59 2.45 -19.25
N GLY A 131 -2.85 2.80 -19.00
CA GLY A 131 -3.72 3.49 -19.95
C GLY A 131 -3.17 4.86 -20.33
N TYR A 132 -2.64 5.62 -19.37
CA TYR A 132 -1.98 6.89 -19.63
C TYR A 132 -0.82 6.76 -20.61
N ILE A 133 0.01 5.72 -20.48
CA ILE A 133 1.17 5.51 -21.34
C ILE A 133 0.79 4.96 -22.71
N HIS A 134 -0.15 4.02 -22.78
CA HIS A 134 -0.40 3.24 -24.00
C HIS A 134 -1.59 3.70 -24.86
N LEU A 135 -2.56 4.46 -24.31
CA LEU A 135 -3.67 4.97 -25.12
C LEU A 135 -3.19 6.04 -26.10
N LYS A 136 -3.37 5.78 -27.39
CA LYS A 136 -2.92 6.68 -28.48
C LYS A 136 -3.79 7.94 -28.59
N LYS A 137 -5.11 7.78 -28.44
CA LYS A 137 -6.08 8.88 -28.59
C LYS A 137 -6.13 9.69 -27.30
N ILE A 138 -5.80 10.98 -27.39
CA ILE A 138 -5.69 11.85 -26.23
C ILE A 138 -7.00 11.94 -25.44
N TYR A 139 -8.15 12.15 -26.08
CA TYR A 139 -9.43 12.26 -25.39
C TYR A 139 -9.81 10.98 -24.65
N LEU A 140 -9.56 9.79 -25.24
CA LEU A 140 -9.79 8.51 -24.57
C LEU A 140 -8.85 8.35 -23.37
N LYS A 141 -7.58 8.75 -23.52
CA LYS A 141 -6.61 8.76 -22.43
C LYS A 141 -7.11 9.60 -21.25
N LEU A 142 -7.53 10.83 -21.51
CA LEU A 142 -8.04 11.73 -20.47
C LEU A 142 -9.29 11.15 -19.80
N LEU A 143 -10.28 10.76 -20.59
CA LEU A 143 -11.53 10.22 -20.09
C LEU A 143 -11.30 8.97 -19.23
N PHE A 144 -10.46 8.05 -19.70
CA PHE A 144 -10.11 6.84 -18.98
C PHE A 144 -9.48 7.14 -17.61
N VAL A 145 -8.51 8.05 -17.57
CA VAL A 145 -7.85 8.44 -16.32
C VAL A 145 -8.84 9.11 -15.36
N ILE A 146 -9.67 10.06 -15.83
CA ILE A 146 -10.68 10.74 -14.99
C ILE A 146 -11.64 9.73 -14.39
N LEU A 147 -12.21 8.85 -15.22
CA LEU A 147 -13.24 7.92 -14.77
C LEU A 147 -12.69 6.98 -13.70
N LEU A 148 -11.46 6.46 -13.88
CA LEU A 148 -10.85 5.58 -12.88
C LEU A 148 -10.41 6.32 -11.61
N GLU A 149 -9.90 7.55 -11.71
CA GLU A 149 -9.61 8.40 -10.54
C GLU A 149 -10.89 8.67 -9.73
N ILE A 150 -12.00 9.00 -10.40
CA ILE A 150 -13.32 9.16 -9.76
C ILE A 150 -13.69 7.86 -9.03
N VAL A 151 -13.70 6.73 -9.72
CA VAL A 151 -14.04 5.43 -9.12
C VAL A 151 -13.21 5.16 -7.87
N LEU A 152 -11.91 5.47 -7.90
CA LEU A 152 -11.02 5.25 -6.76
C LEU A 152 -11.26 6.19 -5.59
N ILE A 153 -11.45 7.48 -5.86
CA ILE A 153 -11.77 8.47 -4.81
C ILE A 153 -13.10 8.10 -4.13
N PHE A 154 -14.10 7.64 -4.88
CA PHE A 154 -15.38 7.17 -4.34
C PHE A 154 -15.30 5.80 -3.67
N THR A 155 -14.32 4.97 -4.02
CA THR A 155 -14.08 3.67 -3.36
C THR A 155 -13.43 3.87 -1.99
N HIS A 156 -12.40 4.70 -1.94
CA HIS A 156 -11.67 5.02 -0.72
C HIS A 156 -10.84 6.29 -0.90
N GLU A 157 -11.13 7.33 -0.12
CA GLU A 157 -10.51 8.66 -0.28
C GLU A 157 -9.01 8.68 0.00
N ALA A 158 -8.47 7.68 0.72
CA ALA A 158 -7.02 7.57 0.92
C ALA A 158 -6.24 7.45 -0.39
N PHE A 159 -6.88 6.98 -1.47
CA PHE A 159 -6.30 6.95 -2.80
C PHE A 159 -5.77 8.32 -3.24
N PHE A 160 -6.46 9.40 -2.84
CA PHE A 160 -6.04 10.75 -3.14
C PHE A 160 -4.63 11.06 -2.62
N PHE A 161 -4.15 10.43 -1.54
CA PHE A 161 -2.82 10.77 -1.02
C PHE A 161 -1.67 10.04 -1.74
N PHE A 162 -1.92 8.88 -2.35
CA PHE A 162 -0.84 8.10 -2.99
C PHE A 162 -0.94 8.01 -4.53
N GLY A 163 -2.12 8.13 -5.10
CA GLY A 163 -2.33 8.08 -6.55
C GLY A 163 -2.38 9.45 -7.18
N THR A 164 -3.40 10.22 -6.79
CA THR A 164 -3.86 11.43 -7.49
C THR A 164 -2.78 12.52 -7.64
N PRO A 165 -1.97 12.91 -6.62
CA PRO A 165 -0.94 13.92 -6.75
C PRO A 165 0.11 13.57 -7.80
N PHE A 166 0.47 12.28 -7.91
CA PHE A 166 1.44 11.84 -8.91
C PHE A 166 0.83 11.89 -10.31
N VAL A 167 -0.43 11.48 -10.46
CA VAL A 167 -1.16 11.56 -11.73
C VAL A 167 -1.33 13.02 -12.17
N ILE A 168 -1.65 13.92 -11.24
CA ILE A 168 -1.69 15.38 -11.48
C ILE A 168 -0.32 15.89 -11.92
N LEU A 169 0.76 15.52 -11.21
CA LEU A 169 2.11 15.94 -11.54
C LEU A 169 2.53 15.45 -12.94
N LEU A 170 2.26 14.17 -13.25
CA LEU A 170 2.45 13.56 -14.55
C LEU A 170 1.70 14.35 -15.63
N PHE A 171 0.43 14.65 -15.40
CA PHE A 171 -0.42 15.35 -16.36
C PHE A 171 0.05 16.78 -16.64
N LEU A 172 0.41 17.52 -15.60
CA LEU A 172 0.87 18.91 -15.71
C LEU A 172 2.25 19.03 -16.35
N ARG A 173 3.11 18.00 -16.21
CA ARG A 173 4.53 18.07 -16.62
C ARG A 173 4.88 17.23 -17.84
N ASP A 174 3.98 16.40 -18.35
CA ASP A 174 4.21 15.65 -19.58
C ASP A 174 4.30 16.59 -20.79
N LYS A 175 5.52 16.70 -21.34
CA LYS A 175 5.82 17.55 -22.50
C LYS A 175 5.28 16.96 -23.81
N ASN A 176 5.05 15.65 -23.86
CA ASN A 176 4.58 14.95 -25.05
C ASN A 176 3.06 14.99 -25.17
N LEU A 177 2.37 15.52 -24.18
CA LEU A 177 0.92 15.60 -24.14
C LEU A 177 0.43 16.81 -24.96
N ASP A 178 -0.22 16.58 -26.10
CA ASP A 178 -0.76 17.65 -26.95
C ASP A 178 -2.11 18.18 -26.41
N VAL A 179 -2.07 18.77 -25.21
CA VAL A 179 -3.23 19.35 -24.51
C VAL A 179 -2.82 20.70 -23.95
N LYS A 180 -3.64 21.73 -24.19
CA LYS A 180 -3.46 23.07 -23.65
C LYS A 180 -3.32 23.04 -22.13
N ILE A 181 -2.37 23.79 -21.58
CA ILE A 181 -2.10 23.84 -20.14
C ILE A 181 -3.35 24.19 -19.30
N GLY A 182 -4.25 25.05 -19.81
CA GLY A 182 -5.50 25.40 -19.14
C GLY A 182 -6.44 24.21 -18.92
N VAL A 183 -6.53 23.29 -19.89
CA VAL A 183 -7.30 22.04 -19.75
C VAL A 183 -6.65 21.14 -18.71
N ARG A 184 -5.32 21.13 -18.65
CA ARG A 184 -4.58 20.35 -17.65
C ARG A 184 -4.81 20.85 -16.24
N ILE A 185 -4.78 22.17 -16.05
CA ILE A 185 -5.11 22.82 -14.77
C ILE A 185 -6.55 22.52 -14.38
N LEU A 186 -7.51 22.70 -15.30
CA LEU A 186 -8.93 22.42 -15.04
C LEU A 186 -9.16 20.98 -14.56
N PHE A 187 -8.54 20.01 -15.23
CA PHE A 187 -8.57 18.60 -14.84
C PHE A 187 -8.04 18.39 -13.42
N SER A 188 -6.85 18.95 -13.11
CA SER A 188 -6.24 18.80 -11.79
C SER A 188 -7.11 19.43 -10.71
N THR A 189 -7.68 20.60 -10.98
CA THR A 189 -8.63 21.26 -10.10
C THR A 189 -9.88 20.43 -9.87
N LEU A 190 -10.43 19.79 -10.92
CA LEU A 190 -11.61 18.94 -10.80
C LEU A 190 -11.37 17.75 -9.85
N LEU A 191 -10.22 17.07 -9.95
CA LEU A 191 -9.88 15.95 -9.05
C LEU A 191 -9.72 16.41 -7.59
N VAL A 192 -9.10 17.57 -7.37
CA VAL A 192 -8.98 18.16 -6.02
C VAL A 192 -10.34 18.54 -5.47
N LEU A 193 -11.19 19.20 -6.26
CA LEU A 193 -12.55 19.56 -5.86
C LEU A 193 -13.39 18.33 -5.53
N LEU A 194 -13.27 17.26 -6.33
CA LEU A 194 -13.96 16.01 -6.08
C LEU A 194 -13.55 15.40 -4.74
N PHE A 195 -12.26 15.34 -4.45
CA PHE A 195 -11.76 14.88 -3.16
C PHE A 195 -12.32 15.73 -2.00
N LEU A 196 -12.32 17.06 -2.14
CA LEU A 196 -12.88 17.95 -1.12
C LEU A 196 -14.38 17.71 -0.90
N ILE A 197 -15.15 17.47 -1.96
CA ILE A 197 -16.58 17.11 -1.87
C ILE A 197 -16.74 15.79 -1.10
N VAL A 198 -15.96 14.77 -1.43
CA VAL A 198 -16.01 13.47 -0.72
C VAL A 198 -15.62 13.62 0.76
N CYS A 199 -14.65 14.48 1.08
CA CYS A 199 -14.31 14.78 2.47
C CYS A 199 -15.41 15.56 3.21
N TYR A 200 -16.12 16.46 2.53
CA TYR A 200 -17.22 17.23 3.11
C TYR A 200 -18.39 16.31 3.49
N TYR A 201 -18.77 15.39 2.60
CA TYR A 201 -19.83 14.41 2.83
C TYR A 201 -19.32 13.12 3.48
N LYS A 202 -18.69 13.24 4.65
CA LYS A 202 -18.07 12.12 5.35
C LYS A 202 -19.03 11.07 5.92
N GLY A 203 -20.31 11.41 6.09
CA GLY A 203 -21.32 10.62 6.78
C GLY A 203 -21.67 11.18 8.18
N ASN A 204 -22.79 10.73 8.72
CA ASN A 204 -23.25 11.06 10.08
C ASN A 204 -23.88 9.81 10.73
N ASN A 205 -24.28 9.90 12.01
CA ASN A 205 -24.87 8.76 12.72
C ASN A 205 -26.16 8.23 12.05
N GLN A 206 -26.98 9.10 11.43
CA GLN A 206 -28.21 8.69 10.75
C GLN A 206 -27.89 7.85 9.49
N ILE A 207 -26.89 8.28 8.72
CA ILE A 207 -26.39 7.54 7.56
C ILE A 207 -25.87 6.17 8.01
N VAL A 208 -25.05 6.13 9.07
CA VAL A 208 -24.51 4.87 9.60
C VAL A 208 -25.62 3.92 10.03
N MET A 209 -26.62 4.39 10.78
CA MET A 209 -27.76 3.57 11.19
C MET A 209 -28.55 3.03 10.00
N SER A 210 -28.76 3.86 8.96
CA SER A 210 -29.49 3.45 7.76
C SER A 210 -28.74 2.36 6.98
N ILE A 211 -27.42 2.51 6.83
CA ILE A 211 -26.56 1.49 6.22
C ILE A 211 -26.59 0.21 7.04
N SER A 212 -26.39 0.28 8.36
CA SER A 212 -26.45 -0.90 9.25
C SER A 212 -27.80 -1.62 9.15
N ASN A 213 -28.91 -0.88 9.15
CA ASN A 213 -30.25 -1.45 9.04
C ASN A 213 -30.48 -2.14 7.69
N SER A 214 -29.92 -1.60 6.60
CA SER A 214 -30.01 -2.22 5.27
C SER A 214 -29.37 -3.61 5.21
N TRP A 215 -28.34 -3.84 6.04
CA TRP A 215 -27.62 -5.12 6.12
C TRP A 215 -28.11 -6.02 7.25
N SER A 216 -29.05 -5.57 8.08
CA SER A 216 -29.55 -6.30 9.25
C SER A 216 -30.04 -7.73 8.96
N PRO A 217 -30.64 -8.06 7.79
CA PRO A 217 -31.07 -9.44 7.52
C PRO A 217 -29.93 -10.44 7.40
N LEU A 218 -28.73 -9.98 7.03
CA LEU A 218 -27.54 -10.82 6.89
C LEU A 218 -26.58 -10.67 8.08
N PHE A 219 -26.58 -9.51 8.73
CA PHE A 219 -25.60 -9.15 9.74
C PHE A 219 -26.27 -8.44 10.92
N SER A 220 -26.91 -9.22 11.80
CA SER A 220 -27.54 -8.69 13.02
C SER A 220 -26.57 -7.91 13.92
N ASP A 221 -25.31 -8.33 13.95
CA ASP A 221 -24.28 -7.76 14.84
C ASP A 221 -23.75 -6.41 14.33
N LEU A 222 -23.89 -6.13 13.03
CA LEU A 222 -23.54 -4.84 12.42
C LEU A 222 -24.47 -3.71 12.89
N VAL A 223 -25.70 -4.04 13.26
CA VAL A 223 -26.67 -3.09 13.83
C VAL A 223 -26.33 -2.80 15.30
N GLN A 224 -25.96 -3.82 16.07
CA GLN A 224 -25.73 -3.67 17.51
C GLN A 224 -24.39 -2.99 17.82
N ASN A 225 -23.32 -3.37 17.11
CA ASN A 225 -21.97 -2.89 17.42
C ASN A 225 -21.50 -1.76 16.50
N GLY A 226 -22.17 -1.51 15.37
CA GLY A 226 -21.84 -0.48 14.39
C GLY A 226 -20.46 -0.61 13.72
N GLY A 227 -19.65 -1.62 14.10
CA GLY A 227 -18.39 -2.01 13.47
C GLY A 227 -17.48 -0.86 13.04
N ILE A 228 -16.80 -1.04 11.90
CA ILE A 228 -16.00 0.01 11.25
C ILE A 228 -16.90 1.10 10.65
N LEU A 229 -18.20 0.86 10.45
CA LEU A 229 -19.16 1.86 9.96
C LEU A 229 -19.25 3.07 10.89
N LYS A 230 -19.06 2.89 12.21
CA LYS A 230 -18.97 3.99 13.19
C LYS A 230 -17.88 5.02 12.84
N SER A 231 -16.81 4.61 12.15
CA SER A 231 -15.74 5.54 11.74
C SER A 231 -16.22 6.62 10.76
N LEU A 232 -17.35 6.40 10.06
CA LEU A 232 -17.95 7.41 9.18
C LEU A 232 -18.51 8.60 9.96
N SER A 233 -18.98 8.40 11.20
CA SER A 233 -19.58 9.45 12.01
C SER A 233 -18.61 10.14 12.97
N TRP A 234 -17.35 9.72 13.02
CA TRP A 234 -16.36 10.28 13.94
C TRP A 234 -16.10 11.78 13.70
N GLU A 235 -15.87 12.49 14.80
CA GLU A 235 -15.49 13.89 14.79
C GLU A 235 -14.03 14.08 14.40
N THR A 236 -13.76 15.08 13.55
CA THR A 236 -12.45 15.24 12.89
C THR A 236 -11.31 15.46 13.88
N LEU A 237 -11.45 16.41 14.82
CA LEU A 237 -10.37 16.77 15.74
C LEU A 237 -10.06 15.66 16.77
N PRO A 238 -11.07 15.04 17.43
CA PRO A 238 -10.83 13.88 18.29
C PRO A 238 -10.17 12.72 17.53
N THR A 239 -10.61 12.41 16.30
CA THR A 239 -10.01 11.35 15.48
C THR A 239 -8.56 11.64 15.14
N MET A 240 -8.22 12.87 14.75
CA MET A 240 -6.83 13.24 14.46
C MET A 240 -5.93 13.10 15.69
N LYS A 241 -6.41 13.53 16.87
CA LYS A 241 -5.69 13.35 18.14
C LYS A 241 -5.52 11.89 18.50
N PHE A 242 -6.57 11.09 18.34
CA PHE A 242 -6.54 9.64 18.57
C PHE A 242 -5.52 8.96 17.65
N HIS A 243 -5.58 9.19 16.34
CA HIS A 243 -4.62 8.61 15.40
C HIS A 243 -3.19 9.04 15.69
N PHE A 244 -2.95 10.32 15.99
CA PHE A 244 -1.61 10.78 16.35
C PHE A 244 -1.08 10.06 17.61
N ARG A 245 -1.94 9.93 18.63
CA ARG A 245 -1.59 9.23 19.87
C ARG A 245 -1.30 7.75 19.62
N VAL A 246 -2.16 7.04 18.92
CA VAL A 246 -1.96 5.62 18.53
C VAL A 246 -0.66 5.47 17.74
N ASN A 247 -0.41 6.39 16.82
CA ASN A 247 0.73 6.31 15.93
C ASN A 247 2.08 6.53 16.61
N PHE A 248 2.16 7.47 17.55
CA PHE A 248 3.46 7.91 18.09
C PHE A 248 3.64 7.73 19.59
N VAL A 249 2.55 7.54 20.36
CA VAL A 249 2.57 7.60 21.83
C VAL A 249 2.10 6.29 22.46
N GLU A 250 1.04 5.66 21.95
CA GLU A 250 0.47 4.42 22.50
C GLU A 250 1.10 3.14 21.94
N SER A 251 2.07 3.26 21.03
CA SER A 251 2.90 2.12 20.63
C SER A 251 3.59 1.49 21.86
N SER A 252 4.07 0.24 21.76
CA SER A 252 4.81 -0.46 22.82
C SER A 252 6.01 0.31 23.42
N PHE A 253 6.39 1.43 22.82
CA PHE A 253 7.52 2.27 23.20
C PHE A 253 7.14 3.60 23.87
N GLY A 254 5.85 3.91 24.08
CA GLY A 254 5.45 5.18 24.68
C GLY A 254 5.88 6.38 23.81
N PHE A 255 6.32 7.47 24.47
CA PHE A 255 6.86 8.66 23.79
C PHE A 255 8.10 8.41 22.92
N ILE A 256 8.83 7.31 23.15
CA ILE A 256 10.00 6.94 22.32
C ILE A 256 9.55 6.61 20.88
N GLY A 257 8.27 6.25 20.69
CA GLY A 257 7.65 6.05 19.38
C GLY A 257 7.80 7.26 18.43
N LEU A 258 7.87 8.49 18.96
CA LEU A 258 8.13 9.70 18.18
C LEU A 258 9.49 9.68 17.46
N ILE A 259 10.47 8.96 17.99
CA ILE A 259 11.82 8.85 17.43
C ILE A 259 11.94 7.58 16.59
N ILE A 260 11.46 6.44 17.12
CA ILE A 260 11.57 5.14 16.45
C ILE A 260 10.85 5.16 15.10
N ARG A 261 9.68 5.79 15.03
CA ARG A 261 8.83 5.74 13.84
C ARG A 261 9.44 6.44 12.62
N PRO A 262 9.96 7.68 12.70
CA PRO A 262 10.76 8.26 11.63
C PRO A 262 11.98 7.43 11.24
N ILE A 263 12.68 6.81 12.21
CA ILE A 263 13.84 5.97 11.94
C ILE A 263 13.45 4.73 11.13
N THR A 264 12.36 4.05 11.48
CA THR A 264 11.90 2.91 10.70
C THR A 264 11.46 3.32 9.30
N LEU A 265 10.70 4.40 9.16
CA LEU A 265 10.28 4.89 7.83
C LEU A 265 11.49 5.28 6.98
N PHE A 266 12.54 5.83 7.59
CA PHE A 266 13.82 6.07 6.93
C PHE A 266 14.46 4.76 6.45
N PHE A 267 14.48 3.70 7.27
CA PHE A 267 15.03 2.42 6.85
C PHE A 267 14.17 1.71 5.78
N VAL A 268 12.84 1.86 5.81
CA VAL A 268 11.94 1.41 4.74
C VAL A 268 12.27 2.12 3.43
N TYR A 269 12.41 3.46 3.48
CA TYR A 269 12.86 4.26 2.33
C TYR A 269 14.22 3.78 1.82
N TYR A 270 15.19 3.63 2.71
CA TYR A 270 16.55 3.21 2.39
C TYR A 270 16.56 1.83 1.72
N LEU A 271 15.82 0.87 2.26
CA LEU A 271 15.67 -0.45 1.68
C LEU A 271 15.04 -0.37 0.28
N ALA A 272 13.88 0.27 0.15
CA ALA A 272 13.11 0.32 -1.10
C ALA A 272 13.88 1.01 -2.24
N SER A 273 14.62 2.07 -1.94
CA SER A 273 15.38 2.84 -2.93
C SER A 273 16.69 2.19 -3.38
N ARG A 274 17.27 1.25 -2.59
CA ARG A 274 18.55 0.61 -2.92
C ARG A 274 18.43 -0.85 -3.35
N ILE A 275 17.42 -1.58 -2.90
CA ILE A 275 17.39 -3.04 -3.04
C ILE A 275 17.47 -3.53 -4.49
N LEU A 276 16.77 -2.86 -5.42
CA LEU A 276 16.81 -3.21 -6.85
C LEU A 276 18.21 -3.03 -7.46
N PHE A 277 18.98 -2.06 -6.97
CA PHE A 277 20.31 -1.73 -7.49
C PHE A 277 21.40 -2.63 -6.89
N VAL A 278 21.32 -2.90 -5.58
CA VAL A 278 22.26 -3.79 -4.87
C VAL A 278 22.18 -5.22 -5.40
N PHE A 279 20.98 -5.68 -5.74
CA PHE A 279 20.75 -7.02 -6.30
C PHE A 279 20.50 -6.99 -7.82
N ARG A 280 21.02 -5.99 -8.52
CA ARG A 280 20.91 -5.92 -9.98
C ARG A 280 21.52 -7.16 -10.64
N THR A 281 20.79 -7.78 -11.56
CA THR A 281 21.30 -8.86 -12.42
C THR A 281 22.12 -8.27 -13.57
N PRO A 282 23.12 -8.98 -14.12
CA PRO A 282 23.94 -8.48 -15.24
C PRO A 282 23.12 -8.11 -16.49
N HIS A 283 21.95 -8.72 -16.66
CA HIS A 283 21.06 -8.50 -17.81
C HIS A 283 19.86 -7.59 -17.48
N SER A 284 19.85 -6.98 -16.29
CA SER A 284 18.79 -6.05 -15.88
C SER A 284 18.78 -4.81 -16.75
N GLN A 285 17.59 -4.26 -16.98
CA GLN A 285 17.47 -2.97 -17.66
C GLN A 285 17.93 -1.79 -16.77
N LEU A 286 18.12 -1.97 -15.45
CA LEU A 286 18.46 -0.90 -14.49
C LEU A 286 19.82 -0.26 -14.74
N GLN A 287 19.82 1.06 -14.86
CA GLN A 287 21.02 1.89 -14.92
C GLN A 287 21.22 2.63 -13.59
N ASP A 288 22.45 2.99 -13.24
CA ASP A 288 22.74 3.66 -11.96
C ASP A 288 22.09 5.05 -11.87
N ASN A 289 21.88 5.70 -13.02
CA ASN A 289 21.14 6.96 -13.13
C ASN A 289 19.63 6.82 -12.83
N ASP A 290 19.09 5.61 -12.72
CA ASP A 290 17.70 5.37 -12.36
C ASP A 290 17.45 5.45 -10.85
N LYS A 291 18.50 5.26 -10.03
CA LYS A 291 18.37 5.27 -8.56
C LYS A 291 17.81 6.59 -8.03
N PRO A 292 18.33 7.77 -8.44
CA PRO A 292 17.75 9.05 -8.03
C PRO A 292 16.29 9.22 -8.48
N LEU A 293 15.88 8.60 -9.60
CA LEU A 293 14.48 8.65 -10.05
C LEU A 293 13.58 7.86 -9.12
N LEU A 294 13.94 6.62 -8.76
CA LEU A 294 13.17 5.81 -7.80
C LEU A 294 13.10 6.50 -6.44
N ALA A 295 14.23 7.01 -5.94
CA ALA A 295 14.29 7.77 -4.70
C ALA A 295 13.40 9.02 -4.73
N SER A 296 13.37 9.75 -5.85
CA SER A 296 12.52 10.94 -6.02
C SER A 296 11.04 10.58 -5.98
N ILE A 297 10.63 9.47 -6.61
CA ILE A 297 9.26 8.96 -6.54
C ILE A 297 8.91 8.59 -5.10
N LEU A 298 9.77 7.83 -4.41
CA LEU A 298 9.54 7.42 -3.03
C LEU A 298 9.41 8.62 -2.09
N ILE A 299 10.29 9.61 -2.18
CA ILE A 299 10.20 10.81 -1.32
C ILE A 299 8.96 11.64 -1.67
N PHE A 300 8.64 11.82 -2.95
CA PHE A 300 7.42 12.54 -3.33
C PHE A 300 6.17 11.86 -2.77
N GLN A 301 6.06 10.53 -2.93
CA GLN A 301 4.96 9.74 -2.39
C GLN A 301 4.91 9.81 -0.86
N PHE A 302 6.06 9.72 -0.19
CA PHE A 302 6.14 9.86 1.25
C PHE A 302 5.58 11.21 1.72
N ILE A 303 5.96 12.32 1.07
CA ILE A 303 5.48 13.66 1.40
C ILE A 303 3.96 13.73 1.27
N MET A 304 3.39 13.19 0.19
CA MET A 304 1.94 13.19 -0.02
C MET A 304 1.20 12.31 1.01
N LEU A 305 1.85 11.26 1.51
CA LEU A 305 1.31 10.36 2.52
C LEU A 305 1.56 10.81 3.98
N ILE A 306 2.28 11.92 4.24
CA ILE A 306 2.50 12.43 5.61
C ILE A 306 1.18 12.56 6.41
N PRO A 307 0.08 13.11 5.86
CA PRO A 307 -1.19 13.18 6.58
C PRO A 307 -1.70 11.80 7.01
N MET A 308 -1.54 10.79 6.16
CA MET A 308 -1.93 9.40 6.43
C MET A 308 -1.05 8.75 7.51
N PHE A 309 0.26 8.99 7.48
CA PHE A 309 1.17 8.46 8.49
C PHE A 309 1.01 9.08 9.88
N THR A 310 0.37 10.25 9.96
CA THR A 310 0.31 11.07 11.17
C THR A 310 -1.07 11.10 11.82
N VAL A 311 -2.08 11.62 11.12
CA VAL A 311 -3.37 12.01 11.73
C VAL A 311 -4.59 11.41 11.03
N LEU A 312 -4.46 10.89 9.82
CA LEU A 312 -5.61 10.38 9.05
C LEU A 312 -5.77 8.84 9.10
N SER A 313 -4.74 8.10 9.51
CA SER A 313 -4.80 6.64 9.65
C SER A 313 -3.97 6.16 10.84
N CYS A 314 -4.40 5.08 11.48
CA CYS A 314 -3.60 4.31 12.45
C CYS A 314 -3.00 3.02 11.84
N ASP A 315 -3.42 2.65 10.63
CA ASP A 315 -2.96 1.42 9.95
C ASP A 315 -1.66 1.68 9.17
N THR A 316 -0.53 1.75 9.87
CA THR A 316 0.79 2.01 9.27
C THR A 316 1.17 1.03 8.18
N GLY A 317 0.91 -0.26 8.39
CA GLY A 317 1.20 -1.30 7.41
C GLY A 317 0.53 -0.98 6.07
N ARG A 318 -0.76 -0.66 6.12
CA ARG A 318 -1.56 -0.23 4.96
C ARG A 318 -0.99 1.00 4.25
N VAL A 319 -0.56 2.01 5.02
CA VAL A 319 0.05 3.22 4.42
C VAL A 319 1.41 2.92 3.79
N VAL A 320 2.22 2.02 4.37
CA VAL A 320 3.47 1.53 3.76
C VAL A 320 3.20 0.75 2.47
N LEU A 321 2.15 -0.09 2.43
CA LEU A 321 1.73 -0.77 1.20
C LEU A 321 1.48 0.24 0.08
N TYR A 322 0.66 1.25 0.36
CA TYR A 322 0.36 2.31 -0.61
C TYR A 322 1.62 3.01 -1.08
N TRP A 323 2.48 3.40 -0.15
CA TRP A 323 3.72 4.10 -0.45
C TRP A 323 4.61 3.29 -1.39
N LEU A 324 4.88 2.03 -1.05
CA LEU A 324 5.80 1.19 -1.81
C LEU A 324 5.19 0.74 -3.13
N SER A 325 3.98 0.17 -3.11
CA SER A 325 3.33 -0.35 -4.32
C SER A 325 3.09 0.75 -5.36
N SER A 326 2.59 1.92 -4.95
CA SER A 326 2.40 3.04 -5.89
C SER A 326 3.73 3.52 -6.47
N SER A 327 4.77 3.69 -5.64
CA SER A 327 6.09 4.11 -6.09
C SER A 327 6.69 3.15 -7.13
N PHE A 328 6.59 1.85 -6.90
CA PHE A 328 7.05 0.85 -7.87
C PHE A 328 6.17 0.81 -9.12
N ILE A 329 4.84 1.00 -9.04
CA ILE A 329 3.98 1.13 -10.23
C ILE A 329 4.48 2.26 -11.12
N PHE A 330 4.70 3.46 -10.55
CA PHE A 330 5.18 4.61 -11.31
C PHE A 330 6.55 4.34 -11.93
N PHE A 331 7.47 3.77 -11.16
CA PHE A 331 8.82 3.46 -11.64
C PHE A 331 8.85 2.36 -12.73
N LEU A 332 7.97 1.36 -12.64
CA LEU A 332 7.92 0.25 -13.58
C LEU A 332 7.20 0.61 -14.89
N LEU A 333 6.13 1.40 -14.83
CA LEU A 333 5.31 1.69 -16.00
C LEU A 333 5.73 2.95 -16.75
N ILE A 334 6.19 3.98 -16.04
CA ILE A 334 6.48 5.27 -16.69
C ILE A 334 7.87 5.20 -17.35
N PRO A 335 8.00 5.60 -18.62
CA PRO A 335 9.30 5.67 -19.29
C PRO A 335 10.28 6.60 -18.56
N ARG A 336 11.55 6.20 -18.51
CA ARG A 336 12.63 6.94 -17.82
C ARG A 336 12.78 8.37 -18.32
N GLU A 337 12.64 8.56 -19.62
CA GLU A 337 12.71 9.87 -20.26
C GLU A 337 11.65 10.80 -19.68
N LEU A 338 10.42 10.30 -19.52
CA LEU A 338 9.34 11.08 -18.94
C LEU A 338 9.57 11.34 -17.44
N LEU A 339 10.00 10.34 -16.66
CA LEU A 339 10.33 10.49 -15.24
C LEU A 339 11.37 11.59 -14.96
N LYS A 340 12.37 11.76 -15.86
CA LYS A 340 13.39 12.82 -15.74
C LYS A 340 12.81 14.24 -15.86
N TYR A 341 11.66 14.40 -16.51
CA TYR A 341 11.03 15.71 -16.73
C TYR A 341 9.84 16.00 -15.81
N ILE A 342 9.21 14.97 -15.23
CA ILE A 342 8.07 15.14 -14.31
C ILE A 342 8.50 15.91 -13.05
N PHE A 343 9.67 15.59 -12.51
CA PHE A 343 10.20 16.27 -11.33
C PHE A 343 10.98 17.52 -11.69
N PRO A 344 10.84 18.61 -10.92
CA PRO A 344 11.71 19.79 -11.08
C PRO A 344 13.18 19.43 -10.90
N GLN A 345 14.08 20.03 -11.70
CA GLN A 345 15.51 19.71 -11.65
C GLN A 345 16.14 19.98 -10.26
N TYR A 346 15.68 21.02 -9.56
CA TYR A 346 16.16 21.30 -8.19
C TYR A 346 15.79 20.16 -7.24
N PHE A 347 14.60 19.56 -7.38
CA PHE A 347 14.16 18.45 -6.56
C PHE A 347 15.03 17.22 -6.81
N LEU A 348 15.21 16.83 -8.07
CA LEU A 348 16.09 15.72 -8.45
C LEU A 348 17.52 15.91 -7.93
N ARG A 349 18.09 17.12 -8.05
CA ARG A 349 19.44 17.44 -7.54
C ARG A 349 19.51 17.33 -6.02
N SER A 350 18.50 17.82 -5.31
CA SER A 350 18.45 17.73 -3.84
C SER A 350 18.38 16.27 -3.37
N ILE A 351 17.48 15.46 -3.96
CA ILE A 351 17.37 14.03 -3.64
C ILE A 351 18.68 13.30 -3.95
N THR A 352 19.30 13.58 -5.10
CA THR A 352 20.60 12.98 -5.45
C THR A 352 21.67 13.27 -4.41
N LYS A 353 21.77 14.53 -3.93
CA LYS A 353 22.72 14.91 -2.87
C LYS A 353 22.44 14.21 -1.55
N ILE A 354 21.16 14.12 -1.16
CA ILE A 354 20.75 13.41 0.06
C ILE A 354 21.13 11.94 -0.05
N ASP A 355 20.81 11.29 -1.17
CA ASP A 355 21.11 9.88 -1.38
C ASP A 355 22.61 9.59 -1.39
N GLN A 356 23.42 10.45 -2.01
CA GLN A 356 24.88 10.33 -1.98
C GLN A 356 25.42 10.42 -0.55
N LYS A 357 24.93 11.36 0.27
CA LYS A 357 25.33 11.46 1.67
C LYS A 357 24.92 10.24 2.48
N ILE A 358 23.71 9.73 2.25
CA ILE A 358 23.24 8.50 2.89
C ILE A 358 24.14 7.31 2.51
N ASP A 359 24.50 7.17 1.23
CA ASP A 359 25.35 6.06 0.78
C ASP A 359 26.79 6.16 1.31
N ILE A 360 27.30 7.37 1.58
CA ILE A 360 28.59 7.57 2.25
C ILE A 360 28.51 7.14 3.72
N LEU A 361 27.46 7.55 4.43
CA LEU A 361 27.27 7.23 5.85
C LEU A 361 26.93 5.75 6.07
N LEU A 362 26.11 5.19 5.20
CA LEU A 362 25.60 3.83 5.26
C LEU A 362 25.74 3.19 3.87
N PRO A 363 26.90 2.57 3.55
CA PRO A 363 27.13 1.96 2.25
C PRO A 363 26.14 0.82 1.96
N PRO A 364 25.49 0.80 0.79
CA PRO A 364 24.49 -0.20 0.45
C PRO A 364 25.14 -1.54 0.06
N THR A 365 25.49 -2.35 1.05
CA THR A 365 26.02 -3.70 0.86
C THR A 365 24.90 -4.75 0.81
N LYS A 366 25.15 -5.88 0.14
CA LYS A 366 24.21 -7.01 0.11
C LYS A 366 23.89 -7.52 1.52
N GLY A 367 24.90 -7.60 2.40
CA GLY A 367 24.73 -8.03 3.79
C GLY A 367 23.85 -7.09 4.60
N LEU A 368 24.03 -5.76 4.46
CA LEU A 368 23.17 -4.79 5.10
C LEU A 368 21.73 -4.89 4.59
N MET A 369 21.52 -4.99 3.27
CA MET A 369 20.18 -5.15 2.71
C MET A 369 19.51 -6.44 3.22
N ALA A 370 20.26 -7.54 3.31
CA ALA A 370 19.78 -8.79 3.89
C ALA A 370 19.29 -8.61 5.34
N LEU A 371 20.11 -7.95 6.16
CA LEU A 371 19.80 -7.68 7.56
C LEU A 371 18.55 -6.80 7.68
N LEU A 372 18.48 -5.71 6.91
CA LEU A 372 17.34 -4.80 6.92
C LEU A 372 16.07 -5.50 6.45
N VAL A 373 16.16 -6.40 5.46
CA VAL A 373 15.04 -7.26 5.09
C VAL A 373 14.58 -8.06 6.30
N LEU A 374 15.45 -8.86 6.91
CA LEU A 374 15.07 -9.72 8.04
C LEU A 374 14.44 -8.96 9.23
N VAL A 375 14.89 -7.72 9.46
CA VAL A 375 14.44 -6.89 10.59
C VAL A 375 13.17 -6.10 10.27
N ILE A 376 13.06 -5.49 9.09
CA ILE A 376 11.96 -4.56 8.75
C ILE A 376 10.77 -5.32 8.18
N THR A 377 10.99 -6.41 7.45
CA THR A 377 9.97 -6.98 6.56
C THR A 377 9.04 -8.00 7.21
N MET A 378 9.39 -8.49 8.40
CA MET A 378 8.54 -9.40 9.18
C MET A 378 8.04 -8.80 10.48
N THR A 379 8.40 -7.55 10.74
CA THR A 379 7.89 -6.82 11.89
C THR A 379 6.65 -6.08 11.42
N PRO A 380 5.48 -6.28 12.05
CA PRO A 380 4.36 -5.40 11.81
C PRO A 380 4.87 -3.98 11.94
N VAL A 381 4.59 -3.14 10.94
CA VAL A 381 4.71 -1.69 11.08
C VAL A 381 3.79 -1.17 12.22
N GLY A 382 3.02 -2.04 12.88
CA GLY A 382 2.36 -1.80 14.17
C GLY A 382 3.30 -1.65 15.37
N PHE A 383 4.61 -1.91 15.21
CA PHE A 383 5.65 -1.61 16.21
C PHE A 383 5.46 -2.23 17.60
N HIS A 384 4.71 -3.32 17.70
CA HIS A 384 4.72 -4.17 18.89
C HIS A 384 5.94 -5.09 18.83
N ILE A 385 6.93 -4.90 19.70
CA ILE A 385 8.16 -5.72 19.70
C ILE A 385 7.82 -7.21 19.79
N ASP A 386 6.81 -7.57 20.57
CA ASP A 386 6.42 -8.96 20.78
C ASP A 386 5.84 -9.57 19.49
N GLU A 387 5.01 -8.79 18.77
CA GLU A 387 4.44 -9.19 17.49
C GLU A 387 5.52 -9.21 16.39
N ALA A 388 6.42 -8.22 16.41
CA ALA A 388 7.57 -8.11 15.54
C ALA A 388 8.52 -9.31 15.69
N MET A 389 8.89 -9.64 16.92
CA MET A 389 9.74 -10.78 17.21
C MET A 389 9.04 -12.08 16.86
N SER A 390 7.80 -12.31 17.31
CA SER A 390 7.05 -13.55 17.03
C SER A 390 6.82 -13.81 15.53
N ARG A 391 6.65 -12.75 14.72
CA ARG A 391 6.50 -12.87 13.25
C ARG A 391 7.83 -12.90 12.49
N SER A 392 8.94 -12.46 13.10
CA SER A 392 10.27 -12.46 12.46
C SER A 392 10.82 -13.85 12.18
N VAL A 393 11.74 -13.95 11.20
CA VAL A 393 12.53 -15.17 10.94
C VAL A 393 13.17 -15.68 12.24
N PHE A 394 13.77 -14.78 13.03
CA PHE A 394 14.43 -15.13 14.27
C PHE A 394 13.44 -15.68 15.32
N GLY A 395 12.28 -15.05 15.50
CA GLY A 395 11.31 -15.53 16.47
C GLY A 395 10.60 -16.81 16.04
N VAL A 396 10.31 -16.99 14.74
CA VAL A 396 9.74 -18.26 14.26
C VAL A 396 10.73 -19.40 14.43
N VAL A 397 12.00 -19.21 14.06
CA VAL A 397 13.05 -20.21 14.28
C VAL A 397 13.25 -20.46 15.76
N GLY A 398 13.29 -19.41 16.59
CA GLY A 398 13.42 -19.53 18.05
C GLY A 398 12.27 -20.31 18.68
N THR A 399 11.03 -20.04 18.26
CA THR A 399 9.83 -20.76 18.74
C THR A 399 9.85 -22.21 18.31
N PHE A 400 10.26 -22.49 17.06
CA PHE A 400 10.41 -23.85 16.55
C PHE A 400 11.46 -24.65 17.33
N VAL A 401 12.64 -24.07 17.57
CA VAL A 401 13.69 -24.70 18.39
C VAL A 401 13.22 -24.91 19.82
N SER A 402 12.54 -23.93 20.43
CA SER A 402 11.96 -24.06 21.77
C SER A 402 10.95 -25.21 21.86
N ASN A 403 10.08 -25.36 20.85
CA ASN A 403 9.12 -26.45 20.79
C ASN A 403 9.79 -27.82 20.64
N ILE A 404 10.85 -27.94 19.83
CA ILE A 404 11.62 -29.18 19.73
C ILE A 404 12.25 -29.53 21.08
N LEU A 405 12.90 -28.58 21.73
CA LEU A 405 13.53 -28.80 23.04
C LEU A 405 12.51 -29.23 24.10
N ARG A 406 11.32 -28.61 24.11
CA ARG A 406 10.20 -29.01 24.99
C ARG A 406 9.73 -30.44 24.70
N SER A 407 9.55 -30.80 23.43
CA SER A 407 9.15 -32.16 23.06
C SER A 407 10.19 -33.21 23.45
N ILE A 408 11.49 -32.88 23.33
CA ILE A 408 12.57 -33.76 23.79
C ILE A 408 12.54 -33.90 25.32
N MET A 409 12.35 -32.81 26.07
CA MET A 409 12.23 -32.83 27.52
C MET A 409 11.00 -33.55 28.08
N ILE A 410 9.96 -33.77 27.27
CA ILE A 410 8.78 -34.57 27.68
C ILE A 410 9.03 -36.08 27.47
N ILE A 411 10.01 -36.43 26.63
CA ILE A 411 10.38 -37.82 26.33
C ILE A 411 11.44 -38.36 27.32
N PHE A 412 12.20 -37.47 27.96
CA PHE A 412 13.10 -37.77 29.08
C PHE A 412 12.42 -37.51 30.41
#